data_AF-A0A1F4A9B1-F1
#
_entry.id   AF-A0A1F4A9B1-F1
#
_cell.length_a   1.000
_cell.length_b   1.000
_cell.length_c   1.000
_cell.angle_alpha   90.00
_cell.angle_beta   90.00
_cell.angle_gamma   90.00
#
_symmetry.space_group_name_H-M   'P 1'
#
loop_
_entity.id
_entity.type
_entity.pdbx_description
1 polymer ?
#
loop_
_entity_poly.entity_id
_entity_poly.type
_entity_poly.pdbx_seq_one_letter_code
_entity_poly.pdbx_strand_id
1 'polypeptide(L)'
;MGGLTAYRTWLVPLAAAWVVTHAPVAPAGAPDAPEIAQAKSLWARSPHGKMLERILPPAVEPHELPEPRSDGARLTARYCVQCHHLPNPQMHTAAKWQSTVERMVWRMQGKGNLGELMKEMMAQIRAPTTQEVTTLTLYLQKHGQNEINPAHPALRSTAGQMYSLACSQCHALPDPHQHTAREWPVVVERMKGHMAWANVIVGASQLRTIPELNTAEIVRLLQRHARAEKRTQ
;
A
#
# COMPACT_ATOMS: atom_id res chain seq x y z
N MET A 1 -65.99 26.69 -66.81
CA MET A 1 -65.99 25.25 -67.13
C MET A 1 -64.55 24.84 -67.45
N GLY A 2 -64.03 23.81 -66.79
CA GLY A 2 -62.65 23.35 -66.95
C GLY A 2 -61.91 23.31 -65.60
N GLY A 3 -62.12 22.24 -64.85
CA GLY A 3 -61.46 21.99 -63.57
C GLY A 3 -60.03 21.46 -63.77
N LEU A 4 -59.13 21.86 -62.88
CA LEU A 4 -57.82 21.25 -62.70
C LEU A 4 -57.67 20.89 -61.22
N THR A 5 -57.67 19.59 -60.99
CA THR A 5 -57.42 18.88 -59.72
C THR A 5 -56.02 19.17 -59.19
N ALA A 6 -55.93 19.79 -58.01
CA ALA A 6 -54.68 19.94 -57.26
C ALA A 6 -54.57 18.86 -56.17
N TYR A 7 -53.54 18.03 -56.28
CA TYR A 7 -53.16 16.99 -55.32
C TYR A 7 -52.77 17.61 -53.96
N ARG A 8 -53.42 17.18 -52.87
CA ARG A 8 -52.96 17.43 -51.49
C ARG A 8 -51.99 16.32 -51.09
N THR A 9 -50.71 16.66 -51.00
CA THR A 9 -49.69 15.82 -50.37
C THR A 9 -49.80 15.95 -48.85
N TRP A 10 -49.90 14.80 -48.17
CA TRP A 10 -49.75 14.68 -46.73
C TRP A 10 -48.28 14.36 -46.42
N LEU A 11 -47.61 15.17 -45.60
CA LEU A 11 -46.33 14.80 -45.01
C LEU A 11 -46.47 14.76 -43.48
N VAL A 12 -46.10 13.59 -42.96
CA VAL A 12 -46.18 13.12 -41.57
C VAL A 12 -45.09 13.82 -40.73
N PRO A 13 -45.36 14.23 -39.47
CA PRO A 13 -44.31 14.76 -38.61
C PRO A 13 -43.36 13.65 -38.17
N LEU A 14 -42.06 13.83 -38.44
CA LEU A 14 -40.98 12.98 -37.90
C LEU A 14 -40.80 13.27 -36.41
N ALA A 15 -41.16 12.31 -35.56
CA ALA A 15 -40.80 12.32 -34.15
C ALA A 15 -39.31 11.94 -34.01
N ALA A 16 -38.49 12.85 -33.49
CA ALA A 16 -37.09 12.60 -33.16
C ALA A 16 -37.00 11.74 -31.88
N ALA A 17 -36.65 10.46 -32.04
CA ALA A 17 -36.33 9.58 -30.91
C ALA A 17 -34.93 9.93 -30.38
N TRP A 18 -34.86 10.42 -29.14
CA TRP A 18 -33.61 10.59 -28.41
C TRP A 18 -33.12 9.22 -27.92
N VAL A 19 -32.08 8.69 -28.56
CA VAL A 19 -31.37 7.49 -28.08
C VAL A 19 -30.45 7.93 -26.94
N VAL A 20 -30.84 7.65 -25.70
CA VAL A 20 -29.96 7.78 -24.53
C VAL A 20 -29.01 6.59 -24.54
N THR A 21 -27.81 6.79 -25.09
CA THR A 21 -26.71 5.84 -25.00
C THR A 21 -26.22 5.80 -23.55
N HIS A 22 -26.63 4.78 -22.81
CA HIS A 22 -26.04 4.48 -21.51
C HIS A 22 -24.64 3.91 -21.76
N ALA A 23 -23.60 4.67 -21.41
CA ALA A 23 -22.25 4.15 -21.38
C ALA A 23 -22.17 3.00 -20.37
N PRO A 24 -21.59 1.85 -20.73
CA PRO A 24 -21.44 0.75 -19.79
C PRO A 24 -20.51 1.20 -18.65
N VAL A 25 -21.02 1.15 -17.42
CA VAL A 25 -20.20 1.28 -16.21
C VAL A 25 -19.34 0.02 -16.13
N ALA A 26 -18.04 0.18 -16.34
CA ALA A 26 -17.08 -0.91 -16.20
C ALA A 26 -17.10 -1.43 -14.74
N PRO A 27 -17.04 -2.75 -14.52
CA PRO A 27 -16.96 -3.30 -13.17
C PRO A 27 -15.68 -2.82 -12.47
N ALA A 28 -15.83 -2.47 -11.20
CA ALA A 28 -14.72 -2.15 -10.31
C ALA A 28 -13.88 -3.42 -10.06
N GLY A 29 -12.79 -3.54 -10.80
CA GLY A 29 -11.84 -4.64 -10.73
C GLY A 29 -10.81 -4.49 -11.83
N ALA A 30 -9.95 -3.48 -11.72
CA ALA A 30 -8.80 -3.39 -12.59
C ALA A 30 -7.96 -4.67 -12.40
N PRO A 31 -7.54 -5.36 -13.48
CA PRO A 31 -6.63 -6.48 -13.34
C PRO A 31 -5.37 -6.01 -12.61
N ASP A 32 -4.81 -6.88 -11.75
CA ASP A 32 -3.49 -6.68 -11.13
C ASP A 32 -2.54 -6.09 -12.18
N ALA A 33 -1.80 -5.03 -11.83
CA ALA A 33 -0.77 -4.49 -12.72
C ALA A 33 0.08 -5.67 -13.22
N PRO A 34 0.38 -5.79 -14.53
CA PRO A 34 1.01 -6.98 -15.11
C PRO A 34 2.24 -7.48 -14.33
N GLU A 35 2.97 -6.57 -13.71
CA GLU A 35 4.13 -6.82 -12.85
C GLU A 35 3.79 -7.61 -11.57
N ILE A 36 2.65 -7.36 -10.93
CA ILE A 36 2.20 -8.09 -9.73
C ILE A 36 1.81 -9.53 -10.08
N ALA A 37 1.03 -9.70 -11.14
CA ALA A 37 0.63 -11.03 -11.60
C ALA A 37 1.86 -11.86 -12.00
N GLN A 38 2.82 -11.23 -12.70
CA GLN A 38 4.10 -11.85 -13.04
C GLN A 38 4.88 -12.26 -11.79
N ALA A 39 5.00 -11.38 -10.80
CA ALA A 39 5.71 -11.68 -9.56
C ALA A 39 5.07 -12.83 -8.78
N LYS A 40 3.75 -12.81 -8.58
CA LYS A 40 3.01 -13.90 -7.93
C LYS A 40 3.24 -15.25 -8.64
N SER A 41 3.25 -15.25 -9.98
CA SER A 41 3.57 -16.43 -10.78
C SER A 41 5.01 -16.91 -10.59
N LEU A 42 5.98 -16.00 -10.45
CA LEU A 42 7.38 -16.35 -10.18
C LEU A 42 7.55 -16.94 -8.78
N TRP A 43 6.88 -16.36 -7.77
CA TRP A 43 6.91 -16.90 -6.41
C TRP A 43 6.33 -18.31 -6.38
N ALA A 44 5.17 -18.54 -6.97
CA ALA A 44 4.52 -19.85 -6.98
C ALA A 44 5.38 -20.96 -7.61
N ARG A 45 6.27 -20.61 -8.54
CA ARG A 45 7.18 -21.55 -9.23
C ARG A 45 8.56 -21.66 -8.60
N SER A 46 8.93 -20.74 -7.71
CA SER A 46 10.25 -20.71 -7.08
C SER A 46 10.30 -21.64 -5.86
N PRO A 47 11.37 -22.43 -5.66
CA PRO A 47 11.60 -23.16 -4.42
C PRO A 47 11.59 -22.27 -3.17
N HIS A 48 11.85 -20.97 -3.34
CA HIS A 48 11.94 -19.98 -2.26
C HIS A 48 10.75 -19.01 -2.22
N GLY A 49 9.75 -19.17 -3.09
CA GLY A 49 8.65 -18.20 -3.23
C GLY A 49 7.85 -17.96 -1.95
N LYS A 50 7.52 -19.02 -1.20
CA LYS A 50 6.81 -18.90 0.09
C LYS A 50 7.60 -18.16 1.17
N MET A 51 8.93 -18.15 1.09
CA MET A 51 9.76 -17.35 1.99
C MET A 51 9.65 -15.88 1.60
N LEU A 52 9.81 -15.60 0.30
CA LEU A 52 9.76 -14.27 -0.30
C LEU A 52 8.40 -13.57 -0.07
N GLU A 53 7.31 -14.27 -0.35
CA GLU A 53 5.93 -13.81 -0.13
C GLU A 53 5.68 -13.39 1.33
N ARG A 54 6.28 -14.10 2.30
CA ARG A 54 6.07 -13.84 3.73
C ARG A 54 6.89 -12.67 4.28
N ILE A 55 7.77 -12.04 3.49
CA ILE A 55 8.59 -10.91 3.95
C ILE A 55 7.71 -9.71 4.33
N LEU A 56 6.67 -9.42 3.54
CA LEU A 56 5.71 -8.35 3.80
C LEU A 56 4.27 -8.85 3.62
N PRO A 57 3.32 -8.41 4.46
CA PRO A 57 1.91 -8.69 4.24
C PRO A 57 1.37 -7.95 3.00
N PRO A 58 0.30 -8.46 2.36
CA PRO A 58 -0.43 -7.71 1.35
C PRO A 58 -1.09 -6.48 2.00
N ALA A 59 -0.55 -5.29 1.74
CA ALA A 59 -0.94 -4.07 2.45
C ALA A 59 -1.43 -2.92 1.55
N VAL A 60 -1.02 -2.90 0.29
CA VAL A 60 -1.29 -1.80 -0.64
C VAL A 60 -1.20 -2.31 -2.07
N GLU A 61 -2.10 -1.85 -2.94
CA GLU A 61 -2.08 -2.07 -4.37
C GLU A 61 -1.51 -0.85 -5.12
N PRO A 62 -1.01 -0.99 -6.37
CA PRO A 62 -0.37 0.11 -7.09
C PRO A 62 -1.23 1.36 -7.26
N HIS A 63 -2.55 1.18 -7.38
CA HIS A 63 -3.49 2.30 -7.55
C HIS A 63 -3.74 3.07 -6.24
N GLU A 64 -3.41 2.48 -5.09
CA GLU A 64 -3.51 3.08 -3.75
C GLU A 64 -2.22 3.81 -3.35
N LEU A 65 -1.14 3.66 -4.12
CA LEU A 65 0.08 4.42 -3.90
C LEU A 65 -0.17 5.93 -4.06
N PRO A 66 0.47 6.79 -3.26
CA PRO A 66 0.45 8.23 -3.47
C PRO A 66 0.92 8.60 -4.89
N GLU A 67 0.22 9.49 -5.57
CA GLU A 67 0.56 9.87 -6.95
C GLU A 67 0.75 8.64 -7.87
N PRO A 68 -0.26 7.76 -8.01
CA PRO A 68 -0.09 6.40 -8.56
C PRO A 68 0.31 6.39 -10.05
N ARG A 69 0.18 7.52 -10.75
CA ARG A 69 0.59 7.70 -12.15
C ARG A 69 2.00 8.27 -12.30
N SER A 70 2.66 8.65 -11.21
CA SER A 70 4.05 9.14 -11.25
C SER A 70 5.03 8.04 -11.61
N ASP A 71 6.20 8.44 -12.14
CA ASP A 71 7.28 7.49 -12.42
C ASP A 71 7.72 6.77 -11.14
N GLY A 72 7.83 7.49 -10.02
CA GLY A 72 8.20 6.91 -8.73
C GLY A 72 7.25 5.80 -8.24
N ALA A 73 5.94 6.01 -8.34
CA ALA A 73 4.95 5.00 -8.00
C ALA A 73 5.04 3.78 -8.93
N ARG A 74 5.17 4.02 -10.24
CA ARG A 74 5.33 2.95 -11.24
C ARG A 74 6.61 2.13 -11.03
N LEU A 75 7.72 2.77 -10.69
CA LEU A 75 8.99 2.10 -10.37
C LEU A 75 8.88 1.30 -9.06
N THR A 76 8.20 1.84 -8.05
CA THR A 76 7.94 1.13 -6.79
C THR A 76 7.18 -0.16 -7.05
N ALA A 77 6.07 -0.07 -7.81
CA ALA A 77 5.29 -1.24 -8.22
C ALA A 77 6.10 -2.21 -9.08
N ARG A 78 6.89 -1.72 -10.04
CA ARG A 78 7.69 -2.59 -10.92
C ARG A 78 8.74 -3.40 -10.18
N TYR A 79 9.50 -2.76 -9.29
CA TYR A 79 10.70 -3.36 -8.72
C TYR A 79 10.45 -4.09 -7.41
N CYS A 80 9.70 -3.48 -6.48
CA CYS A 80 9.55 -4.01 -5.13
C CYS A 80 8.71 -5.28 -5.12
N VAL A 81 7.71 -5.39 -6.01
CA VAL A 81 6.84 -6.56 -6.06
C VAL A 81 7.52 -7.80 -6.59
N GLN A 82 8.74 -7.73 -7.12
CA GLN A 82 9.42 -8.92 -7.65
C GLN A 82 9.75 -9.93 -6.55
N CYS A 83 9.89 -9.49 -5.29
CA CYS A 83 10.34 -10.33 -4.17
C CYS A 83 9.35 -10.44 -3.01
N HIS A 84 8.46 -9.47 -2.81
CA HIS A 84 7.49 -9.48 -1.71
C HIS A 84 6.28 -8.64 -2.08
N HIS A 85 5.22 -8.65 -1.27
CA HIS A 85 4.09 -7.73 -1.48
C HIS A 85 4.54 -6.26 -1.51
N LEU A 86 3.79 -5.41 -2.22
CA LEU A 86 4.15 -4.01 -2.43
C LEU A 86 4.32 -3.29 -1.08
N PRO A 87 5.47 -2.64 -0.82
CA PRO A 87 5.65 -1.86 0.40
C PRO A 87 4.84 -0.55 0.31
N ASN A 88 4.27 -0.13 1.43
CA ASN A 88 3.69 1.21 1.54
C ASN A 88 4.81 2.23 1.79
N PRO A 89 4.89 3.36 1.05
CA PRO A 89 5.86 4.43 1.33
C PRO A 89 5.84 4.94 2.77
N GLN A 90 4.70 4.80 3.46
CA GLN A 90 4.55 5.12 4.88
C GLN A 90 5.03 4.02 5.83
N MET A 91 5.88 3.08 5.41
CA MET A 91 6.53 2.11 6.31
C MET A 91 7.84 2.63 6.92
N HIS A 92 8.50 3.56 6.26
CA HIS A 92 9.74 4.14 6.76
C HIS A 92 9.67 5.66 6.71
N THR A 93 10.45 6.30 7.57
CA THR A 93 10.67 7.75 7.47
C THR A 93 11.43 8.08 6.19
N ALA A 94 11.30 9.31 5.72
CA ALA A 94 12.04 9.80 4.56
C ALA A 94 13.56 9.51 4.68
N ALA A 95 14.14 9.79 5.85
CA ALA A 95 15.56 9.55 6.09
C ALA A 95 15.98 8.07 5.99
N LYS A 96 15.08 7.12 6.28
CA LYS A 96 15.41 5.67 6.23
C LYS A 96 15.30 5.07 4.83
N TRP A 97 14.55 5.68 3.93
CA TRP A 97 14.29 5.13 2.61
C TRP A 97 15.56 4.96 1.77
N GLN A 98 16.50 5.91 1.80
CA GLN A 98 17.78 5.81 1.07
C GLN A 98 18.50 4.49 1.39
N SER A 99 18.81 4.26 2.66
CA SER A 99 19.51 3.04 3.09
C SER A 99 18.72 1.76 2.79
N THR A 100 17.40 1.85 2.75
CA THR A 100 16.52 0.70 2.50
C THR A 100 16.54 0.34 1.02
N VAL A 101 16.40 1.33 0.13
CA VAL A 101 16.50 1.13 -1.32
C VAL A 101 17.88 0.61 -1.68
N GLU A 102 18.97 1.18 -1.15
CA GLU A 102 20.33 0.71 -1.39
C GLU A 102 20.50 -0.77 -1.02
N ARG A 103 20.01 -1.19 0.16
CA ARG A 103 20.03 -2.60 0.57
C ARG A 103 19.21 -3.49 -0.36
N MET A 104 18.06 -3.02 -0.85
CA MET A 104 17.23 -3.81 -1.77
C MET A 104 17.91 -3.95 -3.12
N VAL A 105 18.44 -2.85 -3.69
CA VAL A 105 19.18 -2.87 -4.96
C VAL A 105 20.40 -3.79 -4.85
N TRP A 106 21.13 -3.76 -3.73
CA TRP A 106 22.24 -4.68 -3.47
C TRP A 106 21.81 -6.14 -3.53
N ARG A 107 20.67 -6.49 -2.90
CA ARG A 107 20.09 -7.85 -2.95
C ARG A 107 19.63 -8.22 -4.35
N MET A 108 18.95 -7.31 -5.06
CA MET A 108 18.49 -7.52 -6.44
C MET A 108 19.65 -7.78 -7.41
N GLN A 109 20.87 -7.32 -7.08
CA GLN A 109 22.09 -7.65 -7.81
C GLN A 109 22.70 -9.01 -7.42
N GLY A 110 21.99 -9.83 -6.64
CA GLY A 110 22.44 -11.13 -6.14
C GLY A 110 23.49 -11.05 -5.04
N LYS A 111 23.66 -9.89 -4.39
CA LYS A 111 24.69 -9.67 -3.37
C LYS A 111 24.11 -9.71 -1.95
N GLY A 112 24.91 -10.07 -0.94
CA GLY A 112 24.48 -10.08 0.45
C GLY A 112 25.15 -11.16 1.29
N ASN A 113 24.66 -11.33 2.52
CA ASN A 113 25.19 -12.26 3.52
C ASN A 113 24.81 -13.73 3.29
N LEU A 114 23.97 -14.03 2.30
CA LEU A 114 23.56 -15.40 1.96
C LEU A 114 24.34 -15.99 0.76
N GLY A 115 25.37 -15.31 0.25
CA GLY A 115 26.29 -15.85 -0.77
C GLY A 115 25.57 -16.36 -2.03
N GLU A 116 25.94 -17.56 -2.48
CA GLU A 116 25.34 -18.20 -3.67
C GLU A 116 23.82 -18.42 -3.55
N LEU A 117 23.29 -18.63 -2.34
CA LEU A 117 21.84 -18.74 -2.13
C LEU A 117 21.12 -17.43 -2.50
N MET A 118 21.69 -16.27 -2.15
CA MET A 118 21.10 -14.99 -2.55
C MET A 118 21.09 -14.85 -4.07
N LYS A 119 22.19 -15.23 -4.72
CA LYS A 119 22.31 -15.16 -6.18
C LYS A 119 21.30 -16.07 -6.87
N GLU A 120 21.10 -17.29 -6.37
CA GLU A 120 20.08 -18.22 -6.86
C GLU A 120 18.67 -17.65 -6.69
N MET A 121 18.34 -17.18 -5.47
CA MET A 121 17.03 -16.59 -5.16
C MET A 121 16.72 -15.39 -6.06
N MET A 122 17.74 -14.60 -6.42
CA MET A 122 17.59 -13.34 -7.16
C MET A 122 17.83 -13.50 -8.67
N ALA A 123 18.05 -14.72 -9.19
CA ALA A 123 18.46 -14.95 -10.58
C ALA A 123 17.48 -14.41 -11.64
N GLN A 124 16.20 -14.30 -11.30
CA GLN A 124 15.14 -13.80 -12.20
C GLN A 124 14.69 -12.37 -11.85
N ILE A 125 15.39 -11.71 -10.92
CA ILE A 125 15.05 -10.38 -10.43
C ILE A 125 15.82 -9.33 -11.23
N ARG A 126 15.13 -8.28 -11.66
CA ARG A 126 15.74 -7.15 -12.36
C ARG A 126 16.06 -6.04 -11.38
N ALA A 127 17.33 -5.64 -11.30
CA ALA A 127 17.74 -4.45 -10.56
C ALA A 127 17.44 -3.15 -11.36
N PRO A 128 17.08 -2.04 -10.70
CA PRO A 128 16.93 -0.73 -11.35
C PRO A 128 18.27 -0.16 -11.82
N THR A 129 18.21 0.70 -12.83
CA THR A 129 19.34 1.57 -13.22
C THR A 129 19.59 2.66 -12.18
N THR A 130 20.76 3.32 -12.24
CA THR A 130 21.09 4.43 -11.31
C THR A 130 20.04 5.56 -11.35
N GLN A 131 19.56 5.93 -12.53
CA GLN A 131 18.53 6.97 -12.68
C GLN A 131 17.20 6.52 -12.05
N GLU A 132 16.80 5.26 -12.25
CA GLU A 132 15.59 4.71 -11.64
C GLU A 132 15.70 4.62 -10.12
N VAL A 133 16.88 4.30 -9.58
CA VAL A 133 17.15 4.34 -8.12
C VAL A 133 16.94 5.74 -7.57
N THR A 134 17.43 6.77 -8.26
CA THR A 134 17.22 8.17 -7.84
C THR A 134 15.73 8.52 -7.82
N THR A 135 15.00 8.25 -8.91
CA THR A 135 13.55 8.52 -8.99
C THR A 135 12.76 7.76 -7.93
N LEU A 136 13.06 6.47 -7.75
CA LEU A 136 12.42 5.62 -6.75
C LEU A 136 12.66 6.14 -5.33
N THR A 137 13.91 6.50 -5.01
CA THR A 137 14.26 6.96 -3.67
C THR A 137 13.61 8.30 -3.34
N LEU A 138 13.63 9.26 -4.28
CA LEU A 138 12.98 10.56 -4.09
C LEU A 138 11.48 10.42 -3.85
N TYR A 139 10.82 9.51 -4.59
CA TYR A 139 9.41 9.22 -4.40
C TYR A 139 9.11 8.64 -3.02
N LEU A 140 9.86 7.62 -2.60
CA LEU A 140 9.69 7.01 -1.27
C LEU A 140 9.97 8.00 -0.14
N GLN A 141 10.98 8.86 -0.31
CA GLN A 141 11.29 9.94 0.63
C GLN A 141 10.16 10.95 0.75
N LYS A 142 9.61 11.41 -0.39
CA LYS A 142 8.50 12.38 -0.44
C LYS A 142 7.24 11.85 0.27
N HIS A 143 6.98 10.55 0.18
CA HIS A 143 5.80 9.90 0.74
C HIS A 143 6.09 9.07 2.01
N GLY A 144 7.25 9.32 2.63
CA GLY A 144 7.68 8.66 3.85
C GLY A 144 6.76 8.92 5.04
N GLN A 145 6.82 8.04 6.02
CA GLN A 145 6.06 8.14 7.27
C GLN A 145 6.56 9.27 8.16
N ASN A 146 5.64 9.97 8.82
CA ASN A 146 5.96 10.83 9.96
C ASN A 146 6.05 10.02 11.23
N GLU A 147 7.24 9.95 11.83
CA GLU A 147 7.45 9.25 13.08
C GLU A 147 7.06 10.14 14.27
N ILE A 148 6.45 9.54 15.31
CA ILE A 148 6.18 10.28 16.55
C ILE A 148 7.49 10.80 17.13
N ASN A 149 7.49 12.04 17.64
CA ASN A 149 8.63 12.59 18.34
C ASN A 149 9.03 11.66 19.52
N PRO A 150 10.27 11.14 19.58
CA PRO A 150 10.71 10.27 20.67
C PRO A 150 10.60 10.90 22.07
N ALA A 151 10.60 12.24 22.15
CA ALA A 151 10.43 12.98 23.39
C ALA A 151 8.95 13.18 23.79
N HIS A 152 7.99 12.74 22.98
CA HIS A 152 6.56 12.96 23.21
C HIS A 152 6.12 12.34 24.55
N PRO A 153 5.49 13.11 25.47
CA PRO A 153 5.19 12.64 26.83
C PRO A 153 4.35 11.36 26.88
N ALA A 154 3.46 11.14 25.90
CA ALA A 154 2.64 9.93 25.83
C ALA A 154 3.46 8.64 25.78
N LEU A 155 4.67 8.66 25.21
CA LEU A 155 5.56 7.50 25.12
C LEU A 155 6.09 7.03 26.48
N ARG A 156 6.04 7.89 27.51
CA ARG A 156 6.48 7.55 28.88
C ARG A 156 5.40 6.80 29.68
N SER A 157 4.16 6.81 29.21
CA SER A 157 3.07 6.06 29.84
C SER A 157 3.18 4.57 29.53
N THR A 158 2.56 3.71 30.34
CA THR A 158 2.49 2.26 30.06
C THR A 158 1.84 1.97 28.70
N ALA A 159 0.79 2.71 28.34
CA ALA A 159 0.16 2.62 27.02
C ALA A 159 1.13 3.02 25.89
N GLY A 160 1.96 4.04 26.13
CA GLY A 160 2.99 4.49 25.18
C GLY A 160 4.09 3.46 24.98
N GLN A 161 4.53 2.80 26.04
CA GLN A 161 5.51 1.72 25.96
C GLN A 161 4.97 0.51 25.19
N MET A 162 3.72 0.10 25.47
CA MET A 162 3.04 -0.95 24.70
C MET A 162 2.91 -0.57 23.23
N TYR A 163 2.52 0.67 22.93
CA TYR A 163 2.43 1.18 21.57
C TYR A 163 3.78 1.13 20.84
N SER A 164 4.85 1.65 21.46
CA SER A 164 6.20 1.62 20.92
C SER A 164 6.65 0.19 20.63
N LEU A 165 6.51 -0.71 21.60
CA LEU A 165 6.91 -2.11 21.46
C LEU A 165 6.13 -2.80 20.36
N ALA A 166 4.83 -2.56 20.26
CA ALA A 166 3.99 -3.21 19.26
C ALA A 166 4.29 -2.72 17.84
N CYS A 167 4.27 -1.41 17.64
CA CYS A 167 4.20 -0.80 16.32
C CYS A 167 5.58 -0.51 15.69
N SER A 168 6.67 -0.50 16.46
CA SER A 168 8.03 -0.31 15.92
C SER A 168 8.69 -1.59 15.40
N GLN A 169 8.03 -2.74 15.51
CA GLN A 169 8.60 -4.02 15.09
C GLN A 169 8.79 -4.14 13.57
N CYS A 170 7.96 -3.46 12.79
CA CYS A 170 7.91 -3.62 11.33
C CYS A 170 8.15 -2.33 10.56
N HIS A 171 7.79 -1.16 11.11
CA HIS A 171 7.85 0.13 10.45
C HIS A 171 8.23 1.24 11.45
N ALA A 172 8.43 2.47 10.96
CA ALA A 172 8.67 3.62 11.84
C ALA A 172 7.47 3.84 12.78
N LEU A 173 7.70 4.32 14.00
CA LEU A 173 6.63 4.41 15.00
C LEU A 173 5.66 5.54 14.58
N PRO A 174 4.39 5.25 14.24
CA PRO A 174 3.52 6.27 13.64
C PRO A 174 3.31 7.49 14.55
N ASP A 175 3.25 8.68 13.97
CA ASP A 175 2.68 9.84 14.67
C ASP A 175 1.16 9.67 14.82
N PRO A 176 0.60 9.71 16.05
CA PRO A 176 -0.84 9.70 16.28
C PRO A 176 -1.63 10.76 15.48
N HIS A 177 -1.00 11.86 15.07
CA HIS A 177 -1.61 12.90 14.23
C HIS A 177 -1.79 12.50 12.75
N GLN A 178 -1.37 11.31 12.32
CA GLN A 178 -1.60 10.85 10.94
C GLN A 178 -3.07 10.54 10.64
N HIS A 179 -3.81 10.08 11.64
CA HIS A 179 -5.22 9.72 11.52
C HIS A 179 -6.08 10.46 12.54
N THR A 180 -7.37 10.54 12.26
CA THR A 180 -8.40 11.02 13.20
C THR A 180 -8.72 9.97 14.25
N ALA A 181 -9.34 10.38 15.36
CA ALA A 181 -9.75 9.47 16.42
C ALA A 181 -10.71 8.37 15.92
N ARG A 182 -11.55 8.67 14.92
CA ARG A 182 -12.47 7.68 14.33
C ARG A 182 -11.77 6.66 13.42
N GLU A 183 -10.66 7.03 12.79
CA GLU A 183 -9.92 6.16 11.86
C GLU A 183 -9.02 5.15 12.61
N TRP A 184 -8.47 5.53 13.76
CA TRP A 184 -7.50 4.71 14.50
C TRP A 184 -7.93 3.26 14.82
N PRO A 185 -9.18 2.97 15.24
CA PRO A 185 -9.62 1.60 15.47
C PRO A 185 -9.44 0.68 14.26
N VAL A 186 -9.80 1.17 13.06
CA VAL A 186 -9.69 0.39 11.81
C VAL A 186 -8.22 0.20 11.42
N VAL A 187 -7.38 1.21 11.63
CA VAL A 187 -5.93 1.12 11.37
C VAL A 187 -5.28 0.07 12.26
N VAL A 188 -5.59 0.06 13.56
CA VAL A 188 -5.01 -0.92 14.51
C VAL A 188 -5.47 -2.35 14.20
N GLU A 189 -6.74 -2.56 13.85
CA GLU A 189 -7.21 -3.90 13.50
C GLU A 189 -6.54 -4.42 12.22
N ARG A 190 -6.34 -3.55 11.22
CA ARG A 190 -5.55 -3.91 10.02
C ARG A 190 -4.12 -4.31 10.39
N MET A 191 -3.44 -3.54 11.25
CA MET A 191 -2.07 -3.84 11.66
C MET A 191 -1.96 -5.14 12.46
N LYS A 192 -2.96 -5.45 13.29
CA LYS A 192 -3.04 -6.74 13.98
C LYS A 192 -3.11 -7.92 13.00
N GLY A 193 -3.84 -7.77 11.89
CA GLY A 193 -3.84 -8.76 10.80
C GLY A 193 -2.45 -8.92 10.15
N HIS A 194 -1.76 -7.82 9.90
CA HIS A 194 -0.39 -7.82 9.36
C HIS A 194 0.63 -8.47 10.32
N MET A 195 0.49 -8.22 11.63
CA MET A 195 1.29 -8.85 12.68
C MET A 195 1.09 -10.37 12.70
N ALA A 196 -0.16 -10.84 12.54
CA ALA A 196 -0.47 -12.27 12.45
C ALA A 196 0.22 -12.90 11.24
N TRP A 197 0.14 -12.23 10.07
CA TRP A 197 0.78 -12.67 8.84
C TRP A 197 2.30 -12.84 8.98
N ALA A 198 2.96 -11.84 9.56
CA ALA A 198 4.42 -11.85 9.73
C ALA A 198 4.89 -12.82 10.83
N ASN A 199 3.96 -13.48 11.56
CA ASN A 199 4.23 -14.21 12.78
C ASN A 199 4.97 -13.36 13.84
N VAL A 200 4.77 -12.04 13.77
CA VAL A 200 5.32 -11.04 14.69
C VAL A 200 4.19 -10.71 15.67
N ILE A 201 4.08 -11.52 16.72
CA ILE A 201 3.15 -11.40 17.87
C ILE A 201 1.68 -11.18 17.49
N VAL A 202 0.94 -12.29 17.35
CA VAL A 202 -0.48 -12.35 17.72
C VAL A 202 -0.73 -13.66 18.49
N GLY A 203 -0.84 -13.55 19.81
CA GLY A 203 -1.76 -14.38 20.60
C GLY A 203 -1.59 -15.91 20.68
N ALA A 204 -0.40 -16.51 20.55
CA ALA A 204 -0.20 -17.87 21.06
C ALA A 204 0.14 -17.81 22.56
N SER A 205 -0.83 -18.11 23.43
CA SER A 205 -0.70 -18.04 24.89
C SER A 205 0.50 -18.78 25.47
N GLN A 206 0.93 -19.84 24.77
CA GLN A 206 2.03 -20.74 25.14
C GLN A 206 3.43 -20.24 24.75
N LEU A 207 3.56 -19.16 23.98
CA LEU A 207 4.86 -18.65 23.49
C LEU A 207 5.25 -17.30 24.11
N ARG A 208 4.65 -16.93 25.26
CA ARG A 208 4.79 -15.60 25.87
C ARG A 208 6.17 -15.38 26.52
N THR A 209 6.96 -14.51 25.93
CA THR A 209 7.63 -13.45 26.70
C THR A 209 6.78 -12.18 26.57
N ILE A 210 6.39 -11.65 27.73
CA ILE A 210 5.52 -10.49 27.97
C ILE A 210 6.07 -9.21 27.28
N PRO A 211 5.20 -8.24 26.90
CA PRO A 211 3.78 -8.14 27.21
C PRO A 211 2.83 -8.48 26.06
N GLU A 212 1.71 -9.08 26.46
CA GLU A 212 0.53 -9.29 25.62
C GLU A 212 0.00 -7.96 25.08
N LEU A 213 -0.23 -7.90 23.77
CA LEU A 213 -0.70 -6.71 23.07
C LEU A 213 -2.12 -6.34 23.50
N ASN A 214 -2.28 -5.28 24.30
CA ASN A 214 -3.60 -4.70 24.60
C ASN A 214 -3.96 -3.63 23.56
N THR A 215 -4.63 -4.05 22.48
CA THR A 215 -5.02 -3.14 21.39
C THR A 215 -5.97 -2.04 21.84
N ALA A 216 -6.81 -2.28 22.85
CA ALA A 216 -7.74 -1.28 23.36
C ALA A 216 -7.02 -0.09 24.02
N GLU A 217 -5.95 -0.33 24.76
CA GLU A 217 -5.11 0.74 25.33
C GLU A 217 -4.35 1.52 24.26
N ILE A 218 -3.83 0.81 23.25
CA ILE A 218 -3.14 1.43 22.11
C ILE A 218 -4.11 2.33 21.34
N VAL A 219 -5.31 1.85 21.03
CA VAL A 219 -6.35 2.65 20.36
C VAL A 219 -6.71 3.88 21.21
N ARG A 220 -6.91 3.73 22.52
CA ARG A 220 -7.19 4.89 23.41
C ARG A 220 -6.07 5.93 23.36
N LEU A 221 -4.80 5.50 23.38
CA LEU A 221 -3.66 6.41 23.27
C LEU A 221 -3.66 7.15 21.93
N LEU A 222 -3.82 6.41 20.83
CA LEU A 222 -3.83 6.98 19.49
C LEU A 222 -4.98 7.97 19.29
N GLN A 223 -6.17 7.64 19.78
CA GLN A 223 -7.34 8.53 19.72
C GLN A 223 -7.14 9.83 20.52
N ARG A 224 -6.52 9.76 21.71
CA ARG A 224 -6.24 10.95 22.53
C ARG A 224 -5.28 11.94 21.86
N HIS A 225 -4.35 11.44 21.06
CA HIS A 225 -3.34 12.24 20.36
C HIS A 225 -3.62 12.36 18.86
N ALA A 226 -4.84 12.05 18.42
CA ALA A 226 -5.20 12.03 17.03
C ALA A 226 -5.21 13.42 16.38
N ARG A 227 -5.21 13.46 15.04
CA ARG A 227 -5.54 14.68 14.29
C ARG A 227 -6.94 15.15 14.65
N ALA A 228 -7.09 16.44 14.91
CA ALA A 228 -8.40 17.05 15.09
C ALA A 228 -9.26 16.87 13.84
N GLU A 229 -10.54 16.54 14.04
CA GLU A 229 -11.51 16.49 12.96
C GLU A 229 -11.88 17.92 12.54
N LYS A 230 -11.88 18.20 11.23
CA LYS A 230 -12.48 19.43 10.73
C LYS A 230 -13.98 19.34 10.99
N ARG A 231 -14.52 20.21 11.84
CA ARG A 231 -15.96 20.36 12.01
C ARG A 231 -16.52 20.90 10.69
N THR A 232 -17.25 20.07 9.96
CA THR A 232 -18.11 20.52 8.88
C THR A 232 -19.25 21.29 9.54
N GLN A 233 -19.29 22.61 9.32
CA GLN A 233 -20.47 23.42 9.62
C GLN A 233 -21.51 23.21 8.53
#